data_AF-A0A7W1U8R5-F1
#
_entry.id   AF-A0A7W1U8R5-F1
#
_cell.length_a   1.000
_cell.length_b   1.000
_cell.length_c   1.000
_cell.angle_alpha   90.00
_cell.angle_beta   90.00
_cell.angle_gamma   90.00
#
_symmetry.space_group_name_H-M   'P 1'
#
loop_
_entity.id
_entity.type
_entity.pdbx_description
1 polymer ?
#
loop_
_entity_poly.entity_id
_entity_poly.type
_entity_poly.pdbx_seq_one_letter_code
_entity_poly.pdbx_strand_id
1 'polypeptide(L)'
;MQNFSFIRLSFRVAILAFGLLLIPNGARAGSATWKQVPATGEWTSANNWTPATVPNGDTDVATFSSSNIVAITVAAAVEVSDIDFAVGASAYSVTPLPGVSLTLSGGGITNESTLNPYVGSQGRRADSGWF
;
A
#
# COMPACT_ATOMS: atom_id res chain seq x y z
N MET A 1 -4.72 8.85 -68.18
CA MET A 1 -3.61 8.13 -67.53
C MET A 1 -3.72 8.40 -66.03
N GLN A 2 -3.85 7.33 -65.25
CA GLN A 2 -4.20 7.32 -63.82
C GLN A 2 -2.98 7.67 -62.95
N ASN A 3 -3.13 8.52 -61.94
CA ASN A 3 -2.12 8.71 -60.88
C ASN A 3 -2.60 8.01 -59.61
N PHE A 4 -1.91 6.93 -59.24
CA PHE A 4 -2.07 6.21 -57.97
C PHE A 4 -1.07 6.74 -56.92
N SER A 5 -1.55 6.84 -55.68
CA SER A 5 -0.85 7.27 -54.46
C SER A 5 0.24 6.29 -53.99
N PHE A 6 1.30 6.81 -53.34
CA PHE A 6 2.06 6.08 -52.31
C PHE A 6 2.45 6.99 -51.13
N ILE A 7 1.87 6.66 -49.98
CA ILE A 7 2.25 7.02 -48.61
C ILE A 7 3.75 6.83 -48.37
N ARG A 8 4.45 7.83 -47.78
CA ARG A 8 5.69 7.62 -46.97
C ARG A 8 5.83 8.63 -45.82
N LEU A 9 5.30 8.18 -44.67
CA LEU A 9 5.76 8.33 -43.29
C LEU A 9 7.02 9.19 -43.02
N SER A 10 6.85 10.21 -42.16
CA SER A 10 7.82 10.52 -41.10
C SER A 10 7.13 11.16 -39.88
N PHE A 11 6.38 10.33 -39.13
CA PHE A 11 6.17 10.53 -37.70
C PHE A 11 7.44 10.06 -36.98
N ARG A 12 8.45 10.91 -36.87
CA ARG A 12 9.57 10.69 -35.97
C ARG A 12 9.77 11.98 -35.19
N VAL A 13 10.08 11.85 -33.90
CA VAL A 13 10.23 12.92 -32.89
C VAL A 13 8.95 13.37 -32.16
N ALA A 14 8.02 12.46 -31.88
CA ALA A 14 7.02 12.69 -30.82
C ALA A 14 6.76 11.47 -29.92
N ILE A 15 7.73 10.55 -29.84
CA ILE A 15 7.71 9.42 -28.88
C ILE A 15 9.12 9.33 -28.28
N LEU A 16 9.52 10.39 -27.55
CA LEU A 16 10.74 10.38 -26.74
C LEU A 16 10.61 11.25 -25.49
N ALA A 17 9.36 11.52 -25.08
CA ALA A 17 9.03 12.28 -23.88
C ALA A 17 7.82 11.69 -23.12
N PHE A 18 7.58 10.38 -23.24
CA PHE A 18 6.55 9.66 -22.47
C PHE A 18 7.13 8.40 -21.80
N GLY A 19 8.34 8.54 -21.27
CA GLY A 19 9.02 7.55 -20.46
C GLY A 19 9.58 8.19 -19.21
N LEU A 20 8.77 9.03 -18.54
CA LEU A 20 9.08 9.51 -17.20
C LEU A 20 8.99 8.31 -16.24
N LEU A 21 10.08 7.54 -16.19
CA LEU A 21 10.62 6.86 -15.02
C LEU A 21 9.60 6.63 -13.90
N LEU A 22 8.70 5.67 -14.10
CA LEU A 22 8.20 4.88 -12.99
C LEU A 22 9.37 4.02 -12.52
N ILE A 23 10.32 4.60 -11.77
CA ILE A 23 11.28 3.80 -11.00
C ILE A 23 10.43 3.19 -9.89
N PRO A 24 10.22 1.87 -9.87
CA PRO A 24 9.69 1.24 -8.68
C PRO A 24 10.76 1.47 -7.62
N ASN A 25 10.51 2.34 -6.65
CA ASN A 25 11.31 2.37 -5.44
C ASN A 25 11.06 1.01 -4.78
N GLY A 26 11.94 0.05 -5.04
CA GLY A 26 11.87 -1.27 -4.43
C GLY A 26 11.96 -1.09 -2.93
N ALA A 27 10.80 -1.03 -2.28
CA ALA A 27 10.73 -0.93 -0.84
C ALA A 27 11.24 -2.25 -0.26
N ARG A 28 12.17 -2.16 0.68
CA ARG A 28 12.61 -3.32 1.44
C ARG A 28 11.56 -3.61 2.50
N ALA A 29 11.20 -4.89 2.65
CA ALA A 29 10.43 -5.34 3.80
C ALA A 29 11.18 -5.02 5.10
N GLY A 30 10.44 -4.73 6.15
CA GLY A 30 10.97 -4.33 7.45
C GLY A 30 9.95 -3.56 8.26
N SER A 31 9.87 -3.88 9.56
CA SER A 31 9.07 -3.14 10.55
C SER A 31 9.32 -1.64 10.48
N ALA A 32 8.23 -0.86 10.53
CA ALA A 32 8.29 0.59 10.42
C ALA A 32 7.08 1.28 11.03
N THR A 33 7.23 2.57 11.27
CA THR A 33 6.17 3.45 11.77
C THR A 33 5.62 4.33 10.66
N TRP A 34 4.29 4.41 10.54
CA TRP A 34 3.63 5.33 9.62
C TRP A 34 3.95 6.78 9.99
N LYS A 35 4.38 7.58 9.03
CA LYS A 35 4.84 8.96 9.28
C LYS A 35 3.72 9.84 9.80
N GLN A 36 4.12 10.85 10.58
CA GLN A 36 3.24 11.95 10.95
C GLN A 36 2.78 12.75 9.72
N VAL A 37 3.67 12.91 8.73
CA VAL A 37 3.39 13.56 7.44
C VAL A 37 3.89 12.63 6.32
N PRO A 38 3.13 11.59 5.96
CA PRO A 38 3.47 10.70 4.86
C PRO A 38 3.23 11.40 3.52
N ALA A 39 3.83 10.88 2.45
CA ALA A 39 3.70 11.44 1.12
C ALA A 39 2.32 11.14 0.50
N THR A 40 1.78 9.95 0.79
CA THR A 40 0.49 9.45 0.29
C THR A 40 -0.20 8.57 1.34
N GLY A 41 -1.42 8.12 1.05
CA GLY A 41 -2.14 7.12 1.85
C GLY A 41 -1.95 5.68 1.37
N GLU A 42 -0.83 5.34 0.73
CA GLU A 42 -0.61 4.00 0.14
C GLU A 42 0.38 3.21 1.01
N TRP A 43 0.01 1.99 1.42
CA TRP A 43 0.79 1.15 2.34
C TRP A 43 2.16 0.76 1.79
N THR A 44 2.27 0.41 0.51
CA THR A 44 3.53 -0.11 -0.07
C THR A 44 4.55 0.96 -0.48
N SER A 45 4.25 2.24 -0.24
CA SER A 45 5.15 3.36 -0.48
C SER A 45 6.08 3.58 0.73
N ALA A 46 7.35 3.20 0.59
CA ALA A 46 8.41 3.42 1.60
C ALA A 46 8.53 4.88 2.06
N ASN A 47 8.11 5.85 1.24
CA ASN A 47 8.11 7.27 1.61
C ASN A 47 7.10 7.61 2.72
N ASN A 48 6.16 6.72 3.03
CA ASN A 48 5.15 6.90 4.07
C ASN A 48 5.57 6.32 5.43
N TRP A 49 6.71 5.63 5.49
CA TRP A 49 7.18 4.90 6.66
C TRP A 49 8.52 5.41 7.17
N THR A 50 8.77 5.25 8.48
CA THR A 50 10.07 5.50 9.12
C THR A 50 10.49 4.28 9.95
N PRO A 51 11.68 3.68 9.72
CA PRO A 51 12.58 3.94 8.58
C PRO A 51 11.88 3.71 7.22
N ALA A 52 12.51 4.10 6.11
CA ALA A 52 11.95 3.97 4.76
C ALA A 52 11.96 2.50 4.27
N THR A 53 11.41 1.60 5.08
CA THR A 53 11.04 0.22 4.80
C THR A 53 9.52 0.12 4.74
N VAL A 54 8.99 -0.97 4.23
CA VAL A 54 7.54 -1.22 4.18
C VAL A 54 7.27 -2.48 4.97
N PRO A 55 6.42 -2.46 6.02
CA PRO A 55 6.00 -3.68 6.69
C PRO A 55 5.30 -4.61 5.70
N ASN A 56 5.97 -5.70 5.33
CA ASN A 56 5.51 -6.68 4.35
C ASN A 56 6.29 -8.00 4.49
N GLY A 57 6.30 -8.55 5.70
CA GLY A 57 6.95 -9.79 6.06
C GLY A 57 6.29 -10.39 7.29
N ASP A 58 6.34 -11.71 7.40
CA ASP A 58 5.74 -12.50 8.49
C ASP A 58 6.24 -12.17 9.91
N THR A 59 7.34 -11.40 10.00
CA THR A 59 7.97 -10.90 11.23
C THR A 59 7.94 -9.38 11.35
N ASP A 60 7.38 -8.68 10.37
CA ASP A 60 7.33 -7.22 10.35
C ASP A 60 6.19 -6.69 11.24
N VAL A 61 6.46 -5.56 11.89
CA VAL A 61 5.49 -4.82 12.71
C VAL A 61 5.20 -3.48 12.04
N ALA A 62 3.91 -3.22 11.77
CA ALA A 62 3.43 -1.93 11.30
C ALA A 62 2.93 -1.10 12.49
N THR A 63 3.66 -0.03 12.82
CA THR A 63 3.30 0.86 13.94
C THR A 63 2.62 2.13 13.46
N PHE A 64 1.56 2.54 14.14
CA PHE A 64 0.78 3.73 13.85
C PHE A 64 0.77 4.67 15.05
N SER A 65 1.15 5.93 14.84
CA SER A 65 1.10 7.01 15.85
C SER A 65 0.25 8.17 15.32
N SER A 66 0.45 9.42 15.75
CA SER A 66 -0.27 10.57 15.18
C SER A 66 0.11 10.80 13.71
N SER A 67 -0.86 11.01 12.83
CA SER A 67 -0.61 11.35 11.41
C SER A 67 -1.67 12.27 10.83
N ASN A 68 -1.30 13.04 9.79
CA ASN A 68 -2.24 13.84 9.02
C ASN A 68 -2.89 13.07 7.85
N ILE A 69 -2.40 11.86 7.52
CA ILE A 69 -3.05 10.95 6.58
C ILE A 69 -3.37 9.64 7.30
N VAL A 70 -4.65 9.43 7.55
CA VAL A 70 -5.18 8.31 8.34
C VAL A 70 -5.97 7.31 7.51
N ALA A 71 -6.34 7.67 6.27
CA ALA A 71 -6.95 6.77 5.31
C ALA A 71 -5.85 6.08 4.50
N ILE A 72 -5.64 4.79 4.76
CA ILE A 72 -4.57 3.98 4.17
C ILE A 72 -5.19 2.94 3.24
N THR A 73 -4.69 2.88 2.02
CA THR A 73 -5.03 1.90 1.00
C THR A 73 -3.92 0.86 0.91
N VAL A 74 -4.30 -0.42 0.93
CA VAL A 74 -3.39 -1.54 0.65
C VAL A 74 -3.69 -2.04 -0.76
N ALA A 75 -2.80 -1.72 -1.71
CA ALA A 75 -3.02 -1.96 -3.14
C ALA A 75 -2.37 -3.26 -3.66
N ALA A 76 -1.47 -3.87 -2.88
CA ALA A 76 -0.85 -5.15 -3.16
C ALA A 76 -0.98 -6.06 -1.93
N ALA A 77 -0.92 -7.38 -2.12
CA ALA A 77 -0.96 -8.31 -1.01
C ALA A 77 0.21 -8.03 -0.07
N VAL A 78 -0.08 -7.87 1.22
CA VAL A 78 0.92 -7.67 2.25
C VAL A 78 0.69 -8.62 3.43
N GLU A 79 1.77 -8.97 4.10
CA GLU A 79 1.79 -9.77 5.30
C GLU A 79 2.53 -9.02 6.41
N VAL A 80 2.02 -9.05 7.63
CA VAL A 80 2.70 -8.53 8.81
C VAL A 80 2.47 -9.46 9.99
N SER A 81 3.42 -9.50 10.92
CA SER A 81 3.22 -10.16 12.22
C SER A 81 2.16 -9.41 13.03
N ASP A 82 2.33 -8.10 13.12
CA ASP A 82 1.57 -7.25 14.04
C ASP A 82 1.24 -5.89 13.42
N ILE A 83 0.08 -5.37 13.81
CA ILE A 83 -0.30 -3.97 13.65
C ILE A 83 -0.46 -3.36 15.04
N ASP A 84 0.33 -2.32 15.32
CA ASP A 84 0.35 -1.65 16.62
C ASP A 84 -0.12 -0.20 16.49
N PHE A 85 -1.24 0.15 17.12
CA PHE A 85 -1.67 1.53 17.29
C PHE A 85 -1.17 2.05 18.64
N ALA A 86 -0.09 2.83 18.59
CA ALA A 86 0.55 3.37 19.77
C ALA A 86 -0.35 4.36 20.53
N VAL A 87 0.03 4.69 21.77
CA VAL A 87 -0.62 5.73 22.57
C VAL A 87 -0.67 7.05 21.79
N GLY A 88 -1.85 7.65 21.71
CA GLY A 88 -2.08 8.89 20.96
C GLY A 88 -2.17 8.73 19.45
N ALA A 89 -2.25 7.50 18.92
CA ALA A 89 -2.50 7.28 17.50
C ALA A 89 -3.82 7.91 17.06
N SER A 90 -3.83 8.38 15.80
CA SER A 90 -5.03 8.93 15.16
C SER A 90 -6.04 7.82 14.81
N ALA A 91 -7.29 8.19 14.49
CA ALA A 91 -8.30 7.23 14.05
C ALA A 91 -8.04 6.75 12.61
N TYR A 92 -7.21 5.73 12.46
CA TYR A 92 -6.86 5.16 11.15
C TYR A 92 -7.99 4.34 10.53
N SER A 93 -8.01 4.33 9.20
CA SER A 93 -8.77 3.40 8.37
C SER A 93 -7.82 2.73 7.38
N VAL A 94 -7.47 1.48 7.65
CA VAL A 94 -6.61 0.66 6.78
C VAL A 94 -7.51 -0.24 5.95
N THR A 95 -7.52 -0.03 4.63
CA THR A 95 -8.44 -0.71 3.71
C THR A 95 -7.69 -1.41 2.59
N PRO A 96 -7.68 -2.76 2.56
CA PRO A 96 -7.28 -3.50 1.37
C PRO A 96 -8.26 -3.29 0.22
N LEU A 97 -7.72 -3.08 -0.98
CA LEU A 97 -8.52 -3.03 -2.20
C LEU A 97 -9.25 -4.37 -2.43
N PRO A 98 -10.36 -4.40 -3.18
CA PRO A 98 -11.05 -5.65 -3.52
C PRO A 98 -10.10 -6.68 -4.13
N GLY A 99 -10.09 -7.90 -3.58
CA GLY A 99 -9.20 -8.98 -4.03
C GLY A 99 -7.75 -8.90 -3.52
N VAL A 100 -7.40 -7.89 -2.72
CA VAL A 100 -6.10 -7.74 -2.05
C VAL A 100 -6.21 -8.18 -0.59
N SER A 101 -5.23 -8.93 -0.11
CA SER A 101 -5.15 -9.38 1.28
C SER A 101 -4.15 -8.55 2.09
N LEU A 102 -4.55 -8.17 3.29
CA LEU A 102 -3.68 -7.82 4.41
C LEU A 102 -3.72 -9.02 5.37
N THR A 103 -2.64 -9.77 5.43
CA THR A 103 -2.53 -10.99 6.22
C THR A 103 -1.81 -10.70 7.54
N LEU A 104 -2.33 -11.23 8.64
CA LEU A 104 -1.68 -11.22 9.94
C LEU A 104 -1.18 -12.63 10.25
N SER A 105 0.13 -12.80 10.37
CA SER A 105 0.79 -14.09 10.64
C SER A 105 1.20 -14.27 12.11
N GLY A 106 1.20 -13.18 12.88
CA GLY A 106 1.74 -13.12 14.23
C GLY A 106 0.72 -12.72 15.30
N GLY A 107 1.11 -11.77 16.16
CA GLY A 107 0.35 -11.38 17.37
C GLY A 107 -0.94 -10.59 17.07
N GLY A 108 -1.14 -10.13 15.84
CA GLY A 108 -2.42 -9.57 15.39
C GLY A 108 -2.47 -8.05 15.51
N ILE A 109 -3.53 -7.52 16.12
CA ILE A 109 -3.75 -6.07 16.24
C ILE A 109 -3.76 -5.66 17.71
N THR A 110 -2.87 -4.74 18.08
CA THR A 110 -2.85 -4.09 19.40
C THR A 110 -3.27 -2.63 19.25
N ASN A 111 -4.13 -2.15 20.15
CA ASN A 111 -4.61 -0.77 20.15
C ASN A 111 -4.46 -0.13 21.54
N GLU A 112 -3.39 0.63 21.70
CA GLU A 112 -3.09 1.45 22.89
C GLU A 112 -3.59 2.90 22.72
N SER A 113 -4.29 3.21 21.63
CA SER A 113 -4.88 4.53 21.41
C SER A 113 -6.23 4.68 22.12
N THR A 114 -6.66 5.92 22.34
CA THR A 114 -8.01 6.22 22.88
C THR A 114 -9.08 6.27 21.79
N LEU A 115 -8.73 5.96 20.53
CA LEU A 115 -9.60 6.04 19.37
C LEU A 115 -9.86 4.63 18.81
N ASN A 116 -10.82 4.54 17.88
CA ASN A 116 -11.24 3.29 17.27
C ASN A 116 -10.69 3.21 15.83
N PRO A 117 -9.49 2.63 15.62
CA PRO A 117 -8.99 2.36 14.28
C PRO A 117 -9.81 1.25 13.61
N TYR A 118 -9.90 1.31 12.29
CA TYR A 118 -10.48 0.27 11.45
C TYR A 118 -9.39 -0.39 10.60
N VAL A 119 -9.35 -1.72 10.62
CA VAL A 119 -8.49 -2.53 9.73
C VAL A 119 -9.39 -3.49 8.97
N GLY A 120 -9.53 -3.27 7.67
CA GLY A 120 -10.28 -4.14 6.78
C GLY A 120 -9.58 -5.46 6.58
N SER A 121 -10.32 -6.57 6.68
CA SER A 121 -9.87 -7.89 6.25
C SER A 121 -10.69 -8.32 5.04
N GLN A 122 -10.03 -8.73 3.96
CA GLN A 122 -10.66 -9.40 2.83
C GLN A 122 -10.36 -10.90 2.87
N GLY A 123 -10.38 -11.48 4.08
CA GLY A 123 -10.31 -12.92 4.23
C GLY A 123 -11.47 -13.57 3.47
N ARG A 124 -11.18 -14.56 2.62
CA ARG A 124 -12.21 -15.47 2.14
C ARG A 124 -12.85 -16.07 3.40
N ARG A 125 -14.06 -15.63 3.73
CA ARG A 125 -14.96 -16.44 4.55
C ARG A 125 -15.22 -17.70 3.72
N ALA A 126 -14.38 -18.71 3.90
CA ALA A 126 -14.80 -20.07 3.68
C ALA A 126 -15.74 -20.37 4.85
N ASP A 127 -17.01 -20.02 4.67
CA ASP A 127 -18.11 -20.62 5.41
C ASP A 127 -18.20 -22.10 4.99
N SER A 128 -17.23 -22.89 5.45
CA SER A 128 -17.41 -24.34 5.52
C SER A 128 -18.49 -24.60 6.55
N GLY A 129 -19.65 -25.06 6.06
CA GLY A 129 -20.88 -25.16 6.83
C GLY A 129 -20.90 -26.16 7.99
N TRP A 130 -22.10 -26.22 8.57
CA TRP A 130 -22.64 -27.21 9.51
C TRP A 130 -21.91 -27.34 10.84
N PHE A 131 -22.45 -26.68 11.88
CA PHE A 131 -23.08 -27.30 13.05
C PHE A 131 -24.14 -26.36 13.62
#